data_AF-A0A2A5VE75-F1
#
_entry.id   AF-A0A2A5VE75-F1
#
_cell.length_a   1.000
_cell.length_b   1.000
_cell.length_c   1.000
_cell.angle_alpha   90.00
_cell.angle_beta   90.00
_cell.angle_gamma   90.00
#
_symmetry.space_group_name_H-M   'P 1'
#
loop_
_entity.id
_entity.type
_entity.pdbx_description
1 polymer ?
#
loop_
_entity_poly.entity_id
_entity_poly.type
_entity_poly.pdbx_seq_one_letter_code
_entity_poly.pdbx_strand_id
1 'polypeptide(L)'
;MGAVLLDGKSLSREIEDDLKLRVSKLKKNGIEPHLAVILIGDDIASHVYVRNKENACKRTGIISTKVILPMATLEEEVLQIIDEMNKNNDIHGILVQSPTPRHIDELKITERIDPTKDVDGFHPWNLGKLVQGDMRGLIPCTPAGIMKLLNNAKINLVGKKVTVIGRSRIVGMPLSLMLAQKGVDATVTITHSRSKDIEKICMTSDVIIAALGRPEFVKKEWIKHSTVIVDVGISRIIDSSTNKYELVGDVESSAMEKASYMTPVPGGVGPMTIAMLLTNTVNAANSN
;
A
#
# COMPACT_ATOMS: atom_id res chain seq x y z
N MET A 1 -20.49 22.19 -0.04
CA MET A 1 -19.03 22.24 0.15
C MET A 1 -18.48 20.91 -0.29
N GLY A 2 -17.40 20.87 -1.07
CA GLY A 2 -16.76 19.62 -1.50
C GLY A 2 -15.97 18.96 -0.37
N ALA A 3 -15.59 17.70 -0.58
CA ALA A 3 -14.84 16.89 0.38
C ALA A 3 -13.48 17.52 0.77
N VAL A 4 -13.09 17.33 2.03
CA VAL A 4 -11.72 17.62 2.49
C VAL A 4 -10.77 16.56 1.93
N LEU A 5 -9.68 17.00 1.31
CA LEU A 5 -8.72 16.07 0.73
C LEU A 5 -7.88 15.40 1.80
N LEU A 6 -7.83 14.07 1.75
CA LEU A 6 -6.88 13.26 2.50
C LEU A 6 -5.54 13.26 1.75
N ASP A 7 -4.77 14.34 1.93
CA ASP A 7 -3.51 14.59 1.22
C ASP A 7 -2.39 13.66 1.70
N GLY A 8 -2.26 12.50 1.06
CA GLY A 8 -1.19 11.55 1.34
C GLY A 8 0.16 11.98 0.83
N LYS A 9 0.24 12.91 -0.13
CA LYS A 9 1.52 13.49 -0.56
C LYS A 9 2.12 14.32 0.56
N SER A 10 1.35 15.21 1.18
CA SER A 10 1.82 15.99 2.34
C SER A 10 2.18 15.07 3.51
N LEU A 11 1.28 14.17 3.89
CA LEU A 11 1.51 13.28 5.02
C LEU A 11 2.71 12.33 4.81
N SER A 12 2.92 11.85 3.58
CA SER A 12 4.11 11.02 3.27
C SER A 12 5.42 11.78 3.48
N ARG A 13 5.44 13.10 3.25
CA ARG A 13 6.61 13.95 3.48
C ARG A 13 6.91 14.10 4.96
N GLU A 14 5.89 14.35 5.77
CA GLU A 14 6.05 14.42 7.23
C GLU A 14 6.61 13.11 7.81
N ILE A 15 6.16 11.97 7.27
CA ILE A 15 6.67 10.65 7.64
C ILE A 15 8.13 10.45 7.18
N GLU A 16 8.46 10.85 5.95
CA GLU A 16 9.85 10.81 5.46
C GLU A 16 10.79 11.67 6.34
N ASP A 17 10.33 12.82 6.82
CA ASP A 17 11.12 13.70 7.69
C ASP A 17 11.37 13.06 9.07
N ASP A 18 10.36 12.42 9.68
CA ASP A 18 10.55 11.62 10.91
C ASP A 18 11.52 10.44 10.67
N LEU A 19 11.34 9.72 9.57
CA LEU A 19 12.20 8.59 9.22
C LEU A 19 13.66 9.02 9.05
N LYS A 20 13.92 10.20 8.48
CA LYS A 20 15.28 10.73 8.35
C LYS A 20 15.96 10.91 9.71
N LEU A 21 15.22 11.37 10.73
CA LEU A 21 15.73 11.48 12.10
C LEU A 21 16.01 10.10 12.71
N ARG A 22 15.11 9.15 12.51
CA ARG A 22 15.26 7.77 13.00
C ARG A 22 16.44 7.05 12.35
N VAL A 23 16.59 7.17 11.03
CA VAL A 23 17.74 6.64 10.28
C VAL A 23 19.03 7.26 10.79
N SER A 24 19.09 8.57 11.00
CA SER A 24 20.28 9.23 11.55
C SER A 24 20.66 8.69 12.93
N LYS A 25 19.67 8.39 13.79
CA LYS A 25 19.91 7.77 15.10
C LYS A 25 20.46 6.35 14.98
N LEU A 26 19.90 5.54 14.07
CA LEU A 26 20.39 4.17 13.82
C LEU A 26 21.83 4.17 13.31
N LYS A 27 22.17 5.08 12.38
CA LYS A 27 23.54 5.20 11.85
C LYS A 27 24.57 5.51 12.93
N LYS A 28 24.22 6.34 13.92
CA LYS A 28 25.08 6.62 15.08
C LYS A 28 25.34 5.38 15.94
N ASN A 29 24.43 4.41 15.91
CA ASN A 29 24.56 3.13 16.59
C ASN A 29 25.19 2.05 15.69
N GLY A 30 25.71 2.40 14.52
CA GLY A 30 26.33 1.46 13.58
C GLY A 30 25.35 0.66 12.72
N ILE A 31 24.05 0.99 12.76
CA ILE A 31 23.02 0.32 11.95
C ILE A 31 22.65 1.20 10.76
N GLU A 32 22.80 0.70 9.55
CA GLU A 32 22.40 1.39 8.33
C GLU A 32 21.20 0.70 7.68
N PRO A 33 19.96 1.22 7.85
CA PRO A 33 18.79 0.62 7.21
C PRO A 33 18.97 0.47 5.70
N HIS A 34 18.66 -0.72 5.18
CA HIS A 34 18.93 -1.10 3.80
C HIS A 34 17.75 -1.83 3.19
N LEU A 35 17.20 -1.26 2.11
CA LEU A 35 16.17 -1.83 1.27
C LEU A 35 16.77 -2.39 -0.03
N ALA A 36 16.56 -3.67 -0.29
CA ALA A 36 16.81 -4.31 -1.57
C ALA A 36 15.51 -4.45 -2.38
N VAL A 37 15.52 -4.01 -3.63
CA VAL A 37 14.38 -4.08 -4.55
C VAL A 37 14.77 -4.92 -5.77
N ILE A 38 14.01 -5.98 -6.03
CA ILE A 38 14.12 -6.84 -7.21
C ILE A 38 13.02 -6.44 -8.19
N LEU A 39 13.39 -6.13 -9.44
CA LEU A 39 12.49 -5.84 -10.54
C LEU A 39 12.74 -6.85 -11.67
N ILE A 40 11.68 -7.45 -12.21
CA ILE A 40 11.78 -8.49 -13.24
C ILE A 40 11.00 -8.04 -14.48
N GLY A 41 11.70 -7.90 -15.60
CA GLY A 41 11.16 -7.38 -16.85
C GLY A 41 11.07 -5.85 -16.92
N ASP A 42 10.39 -5.35 -17.95
CA ASP A 42 10.48 -3.96 -18.41
C ASP A 42 9.16 -3.17 -18.30
N ASP A 43 8.29 -3.56 -17.36
CA ASP A 43 7.02 -2.84 -17.17
C ASP A 43 7.27 -1.38 -16.76
N ILE A 44 6.77 -0.44 -17.58
CA ILE A 44 7.03 1.00 -17.43
C ILE A 44 6.48 1.50 -16.09
N ALA A 45 5.33 1.02 -15.63
CA ALA A 45 4.74 1.46 -14.37
C ALA A 45 5.59 0.99 -13.18
N SER A 46 6.06 -0.26 -13.20
CA SER A 46 6.98 -0.83 -12.23
C SER A 46 8.30 -0.05 -12.17
N HIS A 47 8.90 0.32 -13.31
CA HIS A 47 10.12 1.15 -13.32
C HIS A 47 9.93 2.51 -12.67
N VAL A 48 8.79 3.18 -12.93
CA VAL A 48 8.47 4.46 -12.29
C VAL A 48 8.30 4.29 -10.78
N TYR A 49 7.60 3.23 -10.36
CA TYR A 49 7.35 2.96 -8.95
C TYR A 49 8.65 2.65 -8.19
N VAL A 50 9.53 1.81 -8.76
CA VAL A 50 10.85 1.50 -8.20
C VAL A 50 11.72 2.76 -8.12
N ARG A 51 11.70 3.62 -9.14
CA ARG A 51 12.40 4.92 -9.11
C ARG A 51 11.91 5.82 -7.99
N ASN A 52 10.60 5.85 -7.74
CA ASN A 52 10.03 6.63 -6.65
C ASN A 52 10.47 6.11 -5.27
N LYS A 53 10.55 4.78 -5.09
CA LYS A 53 11.10 4.14 -3.88
C LYS A 53 12.57 4.51 -3.67
N GLU A 54 13.38 4.41 -4.72
CA GLU A 54 14.81 4.78 -4.69
C GLU A 54 14.99 6.25 -4.29
N ASN A 55 14.18 7.14 -4.87
CA ASN A 55 14.19 8.57 -4.52
C ASN A 55 13.76 8.82 -3.07
N ALA A 56 12.80 8.05 -2.54
CA ALA A 56 12.41 8.13 -1.13
C ALA A 56 13.52 7.65 -0.18
N CYS A 57 14.19 6.56 -0.53
CA CYS A 57 15.35 6.06 0.22
C CYS A 57 16.46 7.12 0.29
N LYS A 58 16.78 7.77 -0.85
CA LYS A 58 17.76 8.87 -0.91
C LYS A 58 17.41 10.03 0.01
N ARG A 59 16.13 10.42 0.10
CA ARG A 59 15.69 11.53 0.97
C ARG A 59 15.77 11.21 2.46
N THR A 60 15.51 9.95 2.82
CA THR A 60 15.49 9.48 4.21
C THR A 60 16.85 8.97 4.70
N GLY A 61 17.80 8.71 3.79
CA GLY A 61 19.12 8.18 4.10
C GLY A 61 19.19 6.66 4.23
N ILE A 62 18.12 5.95 3.81
CA ILE A 62 18.08 4.49 3.72
C ILE A 62 18.91 4.05 2.51
N ILE A 63 19.74 3.02 2.68
CA ILE A 63 20.50 2.42 1.57
C ILE A 63 19.51 1.70 0.64
N SER A 64 19.65 1.89 -0.66
CA SER A 64 18.80 1.24 -1.67
C SER A 64 19.67 0.42 -2.62
N THR A 65 19.49 -0.90 -2.62
CA THR A 65 20.00 -1.77 -3.68
C THR A 65 18.88 -2.08 -4.64
N LYS A 66 19.16 -2.02 -5.95
CA LYS A 66 18.20 -2.35 -7.00
C LYS A 66 18.80 -3.42 -7.90
N VAL A 67 18.09 -4.54 -8.03
CA VAL A 67 18.43 -5.64 -8.93
C VAL A 67 17.38 -5.66 -10.04
N ILE A 68 17.82 -5.55 -11.29
CA ILE A 68 16.95 -5.61 -12.47
C ILE A 68 17.28 -6.92 -13.20
N LEU A 69 16.26 -7.76 -13.34
CA LEU A 69 16.35 -9.06 -13.98
C LEU A 69 15.57 -9.04 -15.30
N PRO A 70 16.08 -9.69 -16.37
CA PRO A 70 15.34 -9.84 -17.62
C PRO A 70 13.96 -10.50 -17.43
N MET A 71 13.03 -10.21 -18.35
CA MET A 71 11.72 -10.88 -18.35
C MET A 71 11.86 -12.41 -18.50
N ALA A 72 12.92 -12.91 -19.11
CA ALA A 72 13.16 -14.33 -19.33
C ALA A 72 13.78 -15.06 -18.11
N THR A 73 14.11 -14.35 -17.03
CA THR A 73 14.69 -14.94 -15.81
C THR A 73 13.79 -16.04 -15.26
N LEU A 74 14.41 -17.16 -14.88
CA LEU A 74 13.73 -18.32 -14.32
C LEU A 74 13.34 -18.08 -12.86
N GLU A 75 12.26 -18.72 -12.41
CA GLU A 75 11.79 -18.61 -11.03
C GLU A 75 12.88 -19.01 -10.02
N GLU A 76 13.60 -20.10 -10.30
CA GLU A 76 14.68 -20.59 -9.43
C GLU A 76 15.83 -19.59 -9.27
N GLU A 77 16.16 -18.82 -10.31
CA GLU A 77 17.18 -17.77 -10.25
C GLU A 77 16.75 -16.63 -9.32
N VAL A 78 15.47 -16.24 -9.36
CA VAL A 78 14.92 -15.22 -8.46
C VAL A 78 14.95 -15.71 -7.02
N LEU A 79 14.58 -16.98 -6.77
CA LEU A 79 14.59 -17.58 -5.44
C LEU A 79 16.01 -17.64 -4.86
N GLN A 80 17.02 -17.94 -5.68
CA GLN A 80 18.42 -17.93 -5.26
C GLN A 80 18.88 -16.52 -4.85
N ILE A 81 18.52 -15.49 -5.62
CA ILE A 81 18.83 -14.09 -5.27
C ILE A 81 18.19 -13.71 -3.92
N ILE A 82 16.93 -14.11 -3.71
CA ILE A 82 16.23 -13.88 -2.44
C ILE A 82 16.96 -14.58 -1.29
N ASP A 83 17.47 -15.80 -1.50
CA ASP A 83 18.22 -16.54 -0.49
C ASP A 83 19.55 -15.89 -0.10
N GLU A 84 20.25 -15.33 -1.07
CA GLU A 84 21.46 -14.55 -0.83
C GLU A 84 21.14 -13.29 -0.02
N MET A 85 20.06 -12.57 -0.37
CA MET A 85 19.62 -11.39 0.36
C MET A 85 19.12 -11.72 1.79
N ASN A 86 18.44 -12.85 1.96
CA ASN A 86 18.02 -13.33 3.28
C ASN A 86 19.23 -13.56 4.20
N LYS A 87 20.31 -14.14 3.69
CA LYS A 87 21.55 -14.41 4.46
C LYS A 87 22.42 -13.17 4.69
N ASN A 88 22.21 -12.10 3.93
CA ASN A 88 23.00 -10.88 4.06
C ASN A 88 22.50 -10.01 5.22
N ASN A 89 23.27 -9.94 6.31
CA ASN A 89 22.91 -9.15 7.50
C ASN A 89 22.87 -7.63 7.24
N ASP A 90 23.50 -7.13 6.19
CA ASP A 90 23.43 -5.70 5.82
C ASP A 90 22.07 -5.35 5.19
N ILE A 91 21.36 -6.34 4.62
CA ILE A 91 20.03 -6.14 4.02
C ILE A 91 18.95 -6.36 5.07
N HIS A 92 18.17 -5.32 5.33
CA HIS A 92 17.12 -5.31 6.34
C HIS A 92 15.72 -5.47 5.75
N GLY A 93 15.54 -5.09 4.49
CA GLY A 93 14.27 -5.19 3.79
C GLY A 93 14.44 -5.70 2.37
N ILE A 94 13.57 -6.61 1.95
CA ILE A 94 13.52 -7.17 0.60
C ILE A 94 12.13 -6.91 0.03
N LEU A 95 12.10 -6.45 -1.21
CA LEU A 95 10.89 -6.25 -1.98
C LEU A 95 11.08 -6.81 -3.38
N VAL A 96 10.14 -7.62 -3.85
CA VAL A 96 10.04 -8.04 -5.25
C VAL A 96 8.88 -7.28 -5.89
N GLN A 97 9.17 -6.49 -6.91
CA GLN A 97 8.20 -5.59 -7.52
C GLN A 97 7.15 -6.39 -8.32
N SER A 98 5.89 -6.29 -7.88
CA SER A 98 4.72 -6.80 -8.60
C SER A 98 4.21 -5.80 -9.66
N PRO A 99 3.62 -6.25 -10.78
CA PRO A 99 3.44 -7.64 -11.16
C PRO A 99 4.75 -8.28 -11.66
N THR A 100 4.99 -9.53 -11.25
CA THR A 100 6.04 -10.34 -11.88
C THR A 100 5.58 -10.86 -13.24
N PRO A 101 6.50 -11.29 -14.12
CA PRO A 101 6.15 -12.06 -15.32
C PRO A 101 5.25 -13.26 -15.00
N ARG A 102 4.39 -13.64 -15.95
CA ARG A 102 3.35 -14.66 -15.76
C ARG A 102 3.86 -16.06 -15.39
N HIS A 103 5.10 -16.38 -15.75
CA HIS A 103 5.72 -17.67 -15.45
C HIS A 103 6.34 -17.75 -14.04
N ILE A 104 6.33 -16.65 -13.29
CA ILE A 104 6.83 -16.59 -11.91
C ILE A 104 5.64 -16.55 -10.95
N ASP A 105 5.64 -17.46 -9.98
CA ASP A 105 4.65 -17.52 -8.91
C ASP A 105 4.98 -16.52 -7.80
N GLU A 106 4.26 -15.39 -7.78
CA GLU A 106 4.43 -14.36 -6.75
C GLU A 106 4.25 -14.87 -5.31
N LEU A 107 3.45 -15.93 -5.09
CA LEU A 107 3.27 -16.48 -3.75
C LEU A 107 4.54 -17.19 -3.29
N LYS A 108 5.15 -18.01 -4.14
CA LYS A 108 6.44 -18.65 -3.82
C LYS A 108 7.53 -17.63 -3.56
N ILE A 109 7.57 -16.56 -4.37
CA ILE A 109 8.49 -15.43 -4.15
C ILE A 109 8.26 -14.82 -2.76
N THR A 110 7.00 -14.51 -2.43
CA THR A 110 6.63 -13.90 -1.16
C THR A 110 6.99 -14.80 0.03
N GLU A 111 6.75 -16.11 -0.08
CA GLU A 111 7.06 -17.12 0.94
C GLU A 111 8.57 -17.39 1.09
N ARG A 112 9.37 -17.07 0.08
CA ARG A 112 10.83 -17.24 0.15
C ARG A 112 11.53 -16.13 0.92
N ILE A 113 10.95 -14.92 0.94
CA ILE A 113 11.52 -13.78 1.67
C ILE A 113 11.43 -14.07 3.18
N ASP A 114 12.51 -13.88 3.93
CA ASP A 114 12.47 -14.01 5.38
C ASP A 114 11.39 -13.07 5.96
N PRO A 115 10.46 -13.55 6.80
CA PRO A 115 9.37 -12.72 7.32
C PRO A 115 9.85 -11.48 8.09
N THR A 116 11.08 -11.48 8.61
CA THR A 116 11.69 -10.32 9.28
C THR A 116 12.23 -9.28 8.29
N LYS A 117 12.41 -9.65 7.02
CA LYS A 117 12.86 -8.78 5.92
C LYS A 117 11.75 -8.48 4.90
N ASP A 118 10.58 -9.10 5.02
CA ASP A 118 9.40 -8.85 4.19
C ASP A 118 8.76 -7.49 4.48
N VAL A 119 9.38 -6.43 3.96
CA VAL A 119 8.95 -5.04 4.21
C VAL A 119 7.67 -4.65 3.49
N ASP A 120 7.18 -5.47 2.56
CA ASP A 120 5.84 -5.35 2.01
C ASP A 120 4.76 -6.00 2.89
N GLY A 121 5.15 -6.86 3.84
CA GLY A 121 4.27 -7.46 4.84
C GLY A 121 3.31 -8.53 4.27
N PHE A 122 3.68 -9.16 3.15
CA PHE A 122 2.83 -10.15 2.46
C PHE A 122 3.14 -11.61 2.82
N HIS A 123 4.24 -11.86 3.51
CA HIS A 123 4.64 -13.19 3.96
C HIS A 123 3.52 -13.80 4.84
N PRO A 124 3.13 -15.07 4.63
CA PRO A 124 2.03 -15.69 5.39
C PRO A 124 2.19 -15.60 6.91
N TRP A 125 3.43 -15.65 7.41
CA TRP A 125 3.74 -15.40 8.84
C TRP A 125 3.28 -14.00 9.31
N ASN A 126 3.61 -12.95 8.57
CA ASN A 126 3.25 -11.57 8.91
C ASN A 126 1.73 -11.36 8.81
N LEU A 127 1.09 -11.89 7.77
CA LEU A 127 -0.37 -11.87 7.64
C LEU A 127 -1.07 -12.72 8.70
N GLY A 128 -0.48 -13.84 9.10
CA GLY A 128 -0.97 -14.71 10.17
C GLY A 128 -1.00 -13.99 11.52
N LYS A 129 0.05 -13.23 11.85
CA LYS A 129 0.06 -12.33 13.01
C LYS A 129 -1.08 -11.32 12.95
N LEU A 130 -1.28 -10.68 11.79
CA LEU A 130 -2.35 -9.71 11.60
C LEU A 130 -3.74 -10.32 11.84
N VAL A 131 -3.98 -11.55 11.37
CA VAL A 131 -5.22 -12.31 11.62
C VAL A 131 -5.44 -12.56 13.12
N GLN A 132 -4.37 -12.83 13.87
CA GLN A 132 -4.43 -12.99 15.32
C GLN A 132 -4.61 -11.67 16.09
N GLY A 133 -4.68 -10.54 15.39
CA GLY A 133 -4.72 -9.21 16.01
C GLY A 133 -3.35 -8.73 16.49
N ASP A 134 -2.27 -9.41 16.12
CA ASP A 134 -0.90 -9.03 16.47
C ASP A 134 -0.31 -8.08 15.42
N MET A 135 -0.14 -6.83 15.80
CA MET A 135 0.43 -5.77 14.97
C MET A 135 1.95 -5.63 15.12
N ARG A 136 2.62 -6.53 15.87
CA ARG A 136 4.08 -6.50 16.14
C ARG A 136 4.90 -7.18 15.04
N GLY A 137 4.57 -6.91 13.78
CA GLY A 137 5.27 -7.43 12.60
C GLY A 137 5.33 -6.39 11.49
N LEU A 138 5.92 -6.78 10.36
CA LEU A 138 5.88 -5.95 9.15
C LEU A 138 4.49 -6.08 8.53
N ILE A 139 3.79 -4.96 8.40
CA ILE A 139 2.40 -4.93 7.97
C ILE A 139 2.29 -4.43 6.52
N PRO A 140 1.26 -4.87 5.77
CA PRO A 140 1.00 -4.40 4.42
C PRO A 140 1.03 -2.88 4.25
N CYS A 141 1.92 -2.39 3.39
CA CYS A 141 2.22 -0.97 3.23
C CYS A 141 1.00 -0.12 2.85
N THR A 142 0.21 -0.57 1.88
CA THR A 142 -0.98 0.17 1.43
C THR A 142 -2.07 0.23 2.51
N PRO A 143 -2.48 -0.88 3.14
CA PRO A 143 -3.35 -0.84 4.32
C PRO A 143 -2.85 0.06 5.45
N ALA A 144 -1.56 -0.04 5.81
CA ALA A 144 -0.95 0.82 6.82
C ALA A 144 -1.04 2.31 6.47
N GLY A 145 -0.82 2.65 5.19
CA GLY A 145 -0.89 4.01 4.69
C GLY A 145 -2.31 4.58 4.79
N ILE A 146 -3.32 3.77 4.47
CA ILE A 146 -4.73 4.14 4.61
C ILE A 146 -5.10 4.38 6.07
N MET A 147 -4.70 3.47 6.96
CA MET A 147 -4.94 3.63 8.41
C MET A 147 -4.29 4.92 8.94
N LYS A 148 -3.08 5.24 8.47
CA LYS A 148 -2.37 6.47 8.83
C LYS A 148 -3.09 7.73 8.32
N LEU A 149 -3.62 7.70 7.09
CA LEU A 149 -4.42 8.81 6.52
C LEU A 149 -5.67 9.07 7.35
N LEU A 150 -6.44 8.02 7.66
CA LEU A 150 -7.67 8.12 8.44
C LEU A 150 -7.38 8.65 9.86
N ASN A 151 -6.32 8.16 10.49
CA ASN A 151 -5.90 8.61 11.81
C ASN A 151 -5.42 10.08 11.80
N ASN A 152 -4.63 10.49 10.79
CA ASN A 152 -4.15 11.87 10.66
C ASN A 152 -5.30 12.87 10.51
N ALA A 153 -6.33 12.48 9.74
CA ALA A 153 -7.56 13.25 9.59
C ALA A 153 -8.49 13.19 10.81
N LYS A 154 -8.09 12.48 11.88
CA LYS A 154 -8.87 12.30 13.12
C LYS A 154 -10.27 11.71 12.86
N ILE A 155 -10.38 10.84 11.86
CA ILE A 155 -11.64 10.18 11.53
C ILE A 155 -11.89 9.09 12.57
N ASN A 156 -12.94 9.26 13.37
CA ASN A 156 -13.35 8.26 14.35
C ASN A 156 -14.03 7.07 13.65
N LEU A 157 -13.41 5.89 13.74
CA LEU A 157 -13.87 4.64 13.13
C LEU A 157 -14.69 3.75 14.09
N VAL A 158 -14.70 4.06 15.38
CA VAL A 158 -15.37 3.23 16.39
C VAL A 158 -16.86 3.13 16.08
N GLY A 159 -17.34 1.89 15.87
CA GLY A 159 -18.72 1.57 15.53
C GLY A 159 -19.16 1.99 14.12
N LYS A 160 -18.26 2.55 13.30
CA LYS A 160 -18.59 2.99 11.93
C LYS A 160 -18.73 1.80 10.99
N LYS A 161 -19.64 1.92 10.03
CA LYS A 161 -19.79 0.96 8.93
C LYS A 161 -18.77 1.27 7.85
N VAL A 162 -17.81 0.37 7.66
CA VAL A 162 -16.76 0.50 6.65
C VAL A 162 -16.97 -0.55 5.57
N THR A 163 -17.14 -0.13 4.33
CA THR A 163 -17.18 -1.05 3.19
C THR A 163 -15.84 -1.03 2.47
N VAL A 164 -15.21 -2.19 2.39
CA VAL A 164 -14.00 -2.42 1.60
C VAL A 164 -14.40 -3.13 0.31
N ILE A 165 -14.19 -2.48 -0.83
CA ILE A 165 -14.49 -3.02 -2.16
C ILE A 165 -13.21 -3.57 -2.76
N GLY A 166 -13.12 -4.89 -2.81
CA GLY A 166 -11.91 -5.61 -3.16
C GLY A 166 -11.40 -6.44 -1.99
N ARG A 167 -10.90 -7.64 -2.30
CA ARG A 167 -10.43 -8.63 -1.33
C ARG A 167 -9.08 -9.24 -1.71
N SER A 168 -8.22 -8.43 -2.32
CA SER A 168 -6.86 -8.87 -2.65
C SER A 168 -6.09 -9.19 -1.36
N ARG A 169 -5.11 -10.09 -1.47
CA ARG A 169 -4.20 -10.45 -0.35
C ARG A 169 -3.34 -9.27 0.12
N ILE A 170 -3.07 -8.31 -0.78
CA ILE A 170 -2.15 -7.20 -0.54
C ILE A 170 -2.81 -5.92 0.00
N VAL A 171 -4.13 -5.75 -0.23
CA VAL A 171 -4.86 -4.54 0.20
C VAL A 171 -6.14 -4.91 0.93
N GLY A 172 -7.13 -5.44 0.21
CA GLY A 172 -8.51 -5.52 0.72
C GLY A 172 -8.65 -6.38 1.97
N MET A 173 -8.10 -7.59 1.95
CA MET A 173 -8.15 -8.50 3.10
C MET A 173 -7.40 -7.96 4.32
N PRO A 174 -6.10 -7.60 4.24
CA PRO A 174 -5.38 -7.09 5.41
C PRO A 174 -5.97 -5.79 5.95
N LEU A 175 -6.41 -4.87 5.07
CA LEU A 175 -7.06 -3.64 5.51
C LEU A 175 -8.35 -3.92 6.29
N SER A 176 -9.15 -4.88 5.84
CA SER A 176 -10.38 -5.27 6.52
C SER A 176 -10.11 -5.79 7.93
N LEU A 177 -9.03 -6.56 8.11
CA LEU A 177 -8.60 -7.04 9.43
C LEU A 177 -8.16 -5.86 10.31
N MET A 178 -7.31 -4.97 9.81
CA MET A 178 -6.83 -3.79 10.55
C MET A 178 -7.97 -2.88 11.01
N LEU A 179 -8.99 -2.69 10.18
CA LEU A 179 -10.16 -1.88 10.51
C LEU A 179 -11.02 -2.51 11.62
N ALA A 180 -11.14 -3.84 11.62
CA ALA A 180 -11.95 -4.58 12.58
C ALA A 180 -11.23 -4.84 13.92
N GLN A 181 -9.92 -4.57 14.00
CA GLN A 181 -9.14 -4.82 15.21
C GLN A 181 -9.62 -3.99 16.41
N LYS A 182 -9.43 -4.56 17.60
CA LYS A 182 -9.72 -3.89 18.87
C LYS A 182 -8.94 -2.57 18.96
N GLY A 183 -9.64 -1.48 19.27
CA GLY A 183 -9.09 -0.13 19.31
C GLY A 183 -9.33 0.69 18.04
N VAL A 184 -9.61 0.03 16.91
CA VAL A 184 -10.17 0.69 15.70
C VAL A 184 -11.68 0.49 15.67
N ASP A 185 -12.12 -0.74 15.98
CA ASP A 185 -13.51 -1.11 16.29
C ASP A 185 -14.53 -0.72 15.20
N ALA A 186 -14.13 -0.81 13.93
CA ALA A 186 -15.05 -0.61 12.80
C ALA A 186 -15.87 -1.88 12.52
N THR A 187 -17.12 -1.69 12.08
CA THR A 187 -17.94 -2.78 11.51
C THR A 187 -17.64 -2.88 10.02
N VAL A 188 -16.89 -3.91 9.61
CA VAL A 188 -16.35 -4.02 8.25
C VAL A 188 -17.20 -4.95 7.38
N THR A 189 -17.58 -4.48 6.19
CA THR A 189 -18.20 -5.29 5.13
C THR A 189 -17.24 -5.39 3.95
N ILE A 190 -16.85 -6.61 3.59
CA ILE A 190 -16.00 -6.88 2.42
C ILE A 190 -16.88 -7.18 1.22
N THR A 191 -16.71 -6.44 0.13
CA THR A 191 -17.39 -6.68 -1.14
C THR A 191 -16.42 -7.07 -2.25
N HIS A 192 -16.92 -7.78 -3.27
CA HIS A 192 -16.12 -8.29 -4.38
C HIS A 192 -16.98 -8.49 -5.63
N SER A 193 -16.39 -8.98 -6.72
CA SER A 193 -17.04 -9.19 -8.03
C SER A 193 -18.26 -10.13 -8.04
N ARG A 194 -18.59 -10.77 -6.91
CA ARG A 194 -19.76 -11.66 -6.75
C ARG A 194 -20.73 -11.16 -5.68
N SER A 195 -20.43 -10.04 -5.03
CA SER A 195 -21.37 -9.39 -4.12
C SER A 195 -22.54 -8.83 -4.92
N LYS A 196 -23.75 -9.06 -4.43
CA LYS A 196 -24.97 -8.46 -4.96
C LYS A 196 -25.22 -7.14 -4.26
N ASP A 197 -25.89 -6.21 -4.94
CA ASP A 197 -26.35 -4.94 -4.37
C ASP A 197 -25.23 -4.10 -3.71
N ILE A 198 -24.03 -4.07 -4.34
CA ILE A 198 -22.86 -3.32 -3.81
C ILE A 198 -23.21 -1.84 -3.63
N GLU A 199 -24.02 -1.29 -4.51
CA GLU A 199 -24.53 0.08 -4.44
C GLU A 199 -25.30 0.34 -3.14
N LYS A 200 -26.17 -0.60 -2.73
CA LYS A 200 -26.94 -0.48 -1.48
C LYS A 200 -26.05 -0.60 -0.26
N ILE A 201 -25.06 -1.49 -0.30
CA ILE A 201 -24.06 -1.62 0.78
C ILE A 201 -23.31 -0.30 0.95
N CYS A 202 -22.82 0.28 -0.15
CA CYS A 202 -22.14 1.58 -0.16
C CYS A 202 -23.01 2.70 0.41
N MET A 203 -24.30 2.77 0.03
CA MET A 203 -25.22 3.80 0.52
C MET A 203 -25.45 3.75 2.04
N THR A 204 -25.22 2.61 2.69
CA THR A 204 -25.33 2.50 4.16
C THR A 204 -24.01 2.73 4.90
N SER A 205 -22.90 2.85 4.16
CA SER A 205 -21.55 2.91 4.73
C SER A 205 -21.15 4.33 5.15
N ASP A 206 -20.46 4.43 6.28
CA ASP A 206 -19.86 5.68 6.76
C ASP A 206 -18.49 5.93 6.10
N VAL A 207 -17.78 4.85 5.77
CA VAL A 207 -16.51 4.87 5.05
C VAL A 207 -16.58 3.88 3.89
N ILE A 208 -16.14 4.31 2.71
CA ILE A 208 -15.99 3.46 1.53
C ILE A 208 -14.51 3.44 1.15
N ILE A 209 -13.94 2.25 1.02
CA ILE A 209 -12.57 2.04 0.58
C ILE A 209 -12.59 1.21 -0.71
N ALA A 210 -12.23 1.83 -1.83
CA ALA A 210 -12.25 1.21 -3.15
C ALA A 210 -10.83 0.75 -3.53
N ALA A 211 -10.63 -0.56 -3.66
CA ALA A 211 -9.35 -1.21 -3.96
C ALA A 211 -9.53 -2.39 -4.93
N LEU A 212 -10.10 -2.10 -6.10
CA LEU A 212 -10.49 -3.07 -7.11
C LEU A 212 -9.72 -2.92 -8.44
N GLY A 213 -9.07 -1.79 -8.68
CA GLY A 213 -8.31 -1.54 -9.90
C GLY A 213 -9.20 -1.47 -11.15
N ARG A 214 -10.39 -0.85 -11.04
CA ARG A 214 -11.25 -0.55 -12.18
C ARG A 214 -11.64 0.93 -12.14
N PRO A 215 -11.28 1.70 -13.18
CA PRO A 215 -11.49 3.14 -13.18
C PRO A 215 -12.96 3.50 -12.96
N GLU A 216 -13.20 4.44 -12.04
CA GLU A 216 -14.50 5.08 -11.81
C GLU A 216 -15.67 4.10 -11.58
N PHE A 217 -15.38 2.92 -11.02
CA PHE A 217 -16.40 1.90 -10.75
C PHE A 217 -17.41 2.36 -9.70
N VAL A 218 -16.94 2.98 -8.62
CA VAL A 218 -17.81 3.51 -7.56
C VAL A 218 -18.39 4.84 -8.01
N LYS A 219 -19.72 4.87 -8.11
CA LYS A 219 -20.48 6.02 -8.58
C LYS A 219 -20.86 6.95 -7.42
N LYS A 220 -20.94 8.26 -7.70
CA LYS A 220 -21.46 9.31 -6.81
C LYS A 220 -22.80 8.91 -6.22
N GLU A 221 -23.60 8.17 -6.97
CA GLU A 221 -24.95 7.78 -6.56
C GLU A 221 -24.95 6.75 -5.43
N TRP A 222 -23.86 6.01 -5.28
CA TRP A 222 -23.68 5.00 -4.24
C TRP A 222 -23.21 5.62 -2.91
N ILE A 223 -22.91 6.92 -2.91
CA ILE A 223 -22.31 7.63 -1.79
C ILE A 223 -23.38 8.48 -1.12
N LYS A 224 -23.53 8.33 0.20
CA LYS A 224 -24.37 9.21 1.02
C LYS A 224 -23.60 10.47 1.42
N HIS A 225 -24.32 11.51 1.83
CA HIS A 225 -23.68 12.71 2.36
C HIS A 225 -22.81 12.38 3.57
N SER A 226 -21.67 13.06 3.66
CA SER A 226 -20.69 12.93 4.74
C SER A 226 -19.92 11.61 4.80
N THR A 227 -20.02 10.74 3.79
CA THR A 227 -19.19 9.53 3.68
C THR A 227 -17.71 9.90 3.53
N VAL A 228 -16.83 9.16 4.20
CA VAL A 228 -15.38 9.19 3.97
C VAL A 228 -15.05 8.24 2.82
N ILE A 229 -14.27 8.71 1.85
CA ILE A 229 -13.85 7.92 0.69
C ILE A 229 -12.33 7.76 0.69
N VAL A 230 -11.88 6.52 0.58
CA VAL A 230 -10.49 6.17 0.30
C VAL A 230 -10.45 5.45 -1.04
N ASP A 231 -9.91 6.12 -2.03
CA ASP A 231 -9.66 5.60 -3.36
C ASP A 231 -8.22 5.09 -3.46
N VAL A 232 -8.08 3.76 -3.55
CA VAL A 232 -6.80 3.06 -3.66
C VAL A 232 -6.43 2.81 -5.12
N GLY A 233 -7.41 2.84 -6.01
CA GLY A 233 -7.25 2.53 -7.42
C GLY A 233 -6.26 3.47 -8.10
N ILE A 234 -5.53 2.94 -9.08
CA ILE A 234 -4.76 3.74 -10.01
C ILE A 234 -4.86 3.12 -11.39
N SER A 235 -5.54 3.82 -12.28
CA SER A 235 -5.79 3.41 -13.67
C SER A 235 -5.37 4.53 -14.61
N ARG A 236 -4.85 4.18 -15.78
CA ARG A 236 -4.57 5.14 -16.86
C ARG A 236 -5.75 5.15 -17.83
N ILE A 237 -6.37 6.30 -18.01
CA ILE A 237 -7.33 6.53 -19.09
C ILE A 237 -6.66 7.41 -20.13
N ILE A 238 -6.84 7.08 -21.41
CA ILE A 238 -6.40 7.93 -22.52
C ILE A 238 -7.55 8.86 -22.87
N ASP A 239 -7.31 10.16 -22.78
CA ASP A 239 -8.21 11.16 -23.32
C ASP A 239 -8.14 11.11 -24.85
N SER A 240 -9.25 10.69 -25.47
CA SER A 240 -9.37 10.54 -26.91
C SER A 240 -9.24 11.87 -27.67
N SER A 241 -9.46 13.00 -27.01
CA SER A 241 -9.39 14.34 -27.60
C SER A 241 -7.98 14.94 -27.57
N THR A 242 -7.21 14.66 -26.51
CA THR A 242 -5.85 15.22 -26.33
C THR A 242 -4.73 14.22 -26.55
N ASN A 243 -5.06 12.92 -26.67
CA ASN A 243 -4.13 11.79 -26.72
C ASN A 243 -3.16 11.76 -25.52
N LYS A 244 -3.52 12.42 -24.42
CA LYS A 244 -2.80 12.39 -23.14
C LYS A 244 -3.46 11.35 -22.24
N TYR A 245 -2.67 10.76 -21.35
CA TYR A 245 -3.23 9.90 -20.32
C TYR A 245 -3.48 10.69 -19.04
N GLU A 246 -4.57 10.35 -18.35
CA GLU A 246 -4.88 10.78 -17.00
C GLU A 246 -4.83 9.58 -16.05
N LEU A 247 -4.41 9.83 -14.80
CA LEU A 247 -4.47 8.84 -13.74
C LEU A 247 -5.75 9.05 -12.95
N VAL A 248 -6.64 8.06 -12.97
CA VAL A 248 -7.89 8.06 -12.22
C VAL A 248 -7.92 6.91 -11.23
N GLY A 249 -8.75 7.05 -10.20
CA GLY A 249 -8.96 6.01 -9.22
C GLY A 249 -10.16 5.11 -9.54
N ASP A 250 -10.53 4.29 -8.56
CA ASP A 250 -11.68 3.40 -8.62
C ASP A 250 -13.01 4.13 -8.34
N VAL A 251 -12.96 5.39 -7.87
CA VAL A 251 -14.12 6.23 -7.55
C VAL A 251 -14.20 7.39 -8.53
N GLU A 252 -15.39 7.66 -9.06
CA GLU A 252 -15.57 8.79 -9.96
C GLU A 252 -15.39 10.14 -9.25
N SER A 253 -14.83 11.13 -9.96
CA SER A 253 -14.42 12.41 -9.37
C SER A 253 -15.56 13.22 -8.75
N SER A 254 -16.77 13.12 -9.31
CA SER A 254 -17.97 13.82 -8.82
C SER A 254 -18.45 13.34 -7.44
N ALA A 255 -17.90 12.22 -6.93
CA ALA A 255 -18.05 11.77 -5.54
C ALA A 255 -17.63 12.83 -4.51
N MET A 256 -16.66 13.68 -4.86
CA MET A 256 -16.20 14.82 -4.06
C MET A 256 -17.34 15.71 -3.56
N GLU A 257 -18.43 15.84 -4.33
CA GLU A 257 -19.54 16.71 -3.97
C GLU A 257 -20.40 16.17 -2.82
N LYS A 258 -20.35 14.85 -2.55
CA LYS A 258 -21.13 14.20 -1.47
C LYS A 258 -20.28 13.83 -0.26
N ALA A 259 -19.03 13.46 -0.48
CA ALA A 259 -18.13 12.98 0.56
C ALA A 259 -17.73 14.09 1.56
N SER A 260 -17.50 13.71 2.82
CA SER A 260 -16.88 14.61 3.81
C SER A 260 -15.36 14.66 3.63
N TYR A 261 -14.77 13.51 3.32
CA TYR A 261 -13.34 13.34 3.06
C TYR A 261 -13.14 12.46 1.83
N MET A 262 -12.12 12.75 1.03
CA MET A 262 -11.75 11.92 -0.11
C MET A 262 -10.23 11.96 -0.34
N THR A 263 -9.62 10.81 -0.58
CA THR A 263 -8.23 10.76 -1.07
C THR A 263 -8.18 11.19 -2.55
N PRO A 264 -7.28 12.09 -2.95
CA PRO A 264 -7.09 12.40 -4.36
C PRO A 264 -6.35 11.25 -5.08
N VAL A 265 -6.63 11.08 -6.37
CA VAL A 265 -5.86 10.21 -7.26
C VAL A 265 -5.38 11.05 -8.44
N PRO A 266 -4.06 11.22 -8.66
CA PRO A 266 -2.95 10.78 -7.80
C PRO A 266 -2.79 11.66 -6.53
N GLY A 267 -1.97 11.20 -5.58
CA GLY A 267 -1.56 11.99 -4.41
C GLY A 267 -2.16 11.58 -3.07
N GLY A 268 -3.10 10.64 -3.06
CA GLY A 268 -3.68 10.05 -1.85
C GLY A 268 -2.89 8.84 -1.37
N VAL A 269 -3.38 7.63 -1.69
CA VAL A 269 -2.85 6.39 -1.11
C VAL A 269 -1.43 6.03 -1.60
N GLY A 270 -1.13 6.26 -2.88
CA GLY A 270 0.16 5.85 -3.48
C GLY A 270 1.42 6.37 -2.76
N PRO A 271 1.55 7.68 -2.47
CA PRO A 271 2.68 8.20 -1.69
C PRO A 271 2.79 7.58 -0.29
N MET A 272 1.66 7.28 0.34
CA MET A 272 1.64 6.65 1.66
C MET A 272 2.16 5.22 1.63
N THR A 273 1.87 4.45 0.57
CA THR A 273 2.41 3.10 0.40
C THR A 273 3.95 3.12 0.42
N ILE A 274 4.58 4.09 -0.26
CA ILE A 274 6.04 4.23 -0.25
C ILE A 274 6.52 4.62 1.15
N ALA A 275 5.92 5.61 1.80
CA ALA A 275 6.32 6.01 3.15
C ALA A 275 6.24 4.86 4.17
N MET A 276 5.21 4.00 4.05
CA MET A 276 5.07 2.81 4.91
C MET A 276 6.09 1.72 4.60
N LEU A 277 6.46 1.52 3.33
CA LEU A 277 7.56 0.62 2.96
C LEU A 277 8.87 1.02 3.64
N LEU A 278 9.20 2.31 3.61
CA LEU A 278 10.40 2.84 4.27
C LEU A 278 10.29 2.70 5.79
N THR A 279 9.11 2.92 6.36
CA THR A 279 8.85 2.71 7.78
C THR A 279 9.09 1.25 8.18
N ASN A 280 8.60 0.29 7.39
CA ASN A 280 8.85 -1.13 7.60
C ASN A 280 10.33 -1.46 7.50
N THR A 281 11.07 -0.87 6.55
CA THR A 281 12.53 -1.07 6.43
C THR A 281 13.28 -0.58 7.67
N VAL A 282 12.92 0.60 8.19
CA VAL A 282 13.52 1.12 9.43
C VAL A 282 13.14 0.27 10.65
N ASN A 283 11.91 -0.25 10.71
CA ASN A 283 11.48 -1.14 11.79
C ASN A 283 12.22 -2.48 11.75
N ALA A 284 12.40 -3.06 10.57
CA ALA A 284 13.17 -4.29 10.37
C ALA A 284 14.63 -4.09 10.80
N ALA A 285 15.25 -2.97 10.42
CA ALA A 285 16.62 -2.62 10.82
C ALA A 285 16.79 -2.42 12.33
N ASN A 286 15.74 -2.02 13.05
CA ASN A 286 15.80 -1.83 14.50
C ASN A 286 15.50 -3.11 15.31
N SER A 287 15.05 -4.17 14.64
CA SER A 287 14.67 -5.44 15.29
C SER A 287 15.73 -6.53 15.17
N ASN A 288 16.76 -6.29 14.34
CA ASN A 288 17.95 -7.12 14.15
C ASN A 288 19.15 -6.51 14.89
#